data_AF-A0A5B8SYM6-F1
#
_entry.id   AF-A0A5B8SYM6-F1
#
_cell.length_a   1.000
_cell.length_b   1.000
_cell.length_c   1.000
_cell.angle_alpha   90.00
_cell.angle_beta   90.00
_cell.angle_gamma   90.00
#
_symmetry.space_group_name_H-M   'P 1'
#
loop_
_entity.id
_entity.type
_entity.pdbx_description
1 polymer ?
#
loop_
_entity_poly.entity_id
_entity_poly.type
_entity_poly.pdbx_seq_one_letter_code
_entity_poly.pdbx_strand_id
1 'polypeptide(L)'
;MLEYEKEKLIMAHKRKLKRSEVPVNLTWDLTDIFKTKADYDKVCQQTTATVKHFADFKDHLGDSPQNLLLATEKLVNVIDVNIDKT
;
A
#
# COMPACT_ATOMS: atom_id res chain seq x y z
N MET A 1 -0.77 29.90 39.35
CA MET A 1 -1.67 30.37 38.28
C MET A 1 -0.94 30.62 36.95
N LEU A 2 0.35 31.03 36.93
CA LEU A 2 1.10 31.25 35.68
C LEU A 2 1.64 29.99 34.97
N GLU A 3 1.94 28.91 35.69
CA GLU A 3 2.55 27.71 35.10
C GLU A 3 1.59 26.97 34.17
N TYR A 4 0.32 26.87 34.57
CA TYR A 4 -0.74 26.21 33.81
C TYR A 4 -1.02 26.90 32.48
N GLU A 5 -0.99 28.24 32.42
CA GLU A 5 -1.19 28.99 31.18
C GLU A 5 0.01 28.87 30.23
N LYS A 6 1.24 28.81 30.77
CA LYS A 6 2.45 28.53 29.98
C LYS A 6 2.40 27.14 29.34
N GLU A 7 2.06 26.10 30.12
CA GLU A 7 1.92 24.74 29.60
C GLU A 7 0.82 24.65 28.52
N LYS A 8 -0.29 25.38 28.71
CA LYS A 8 -1.38 25.44 27.74
C LYS A 8 -0.96 26.11 26.42
N LEU A 9 -0.16 27.17 26.48
CA LEU A 9 0.43 27.83 25.30
C LEU A 9 1.46 26.95 24.57
N ILE A 10 2.31 26.24 25.33
CA ILE A 10 3.28 25.27 24.78
C ILE A 10 2.55 24.11 24.09
N MET A 11 1.44 23.62 24.68
CA MET A 11 0.60 22.59 24.09
C MET A 11 -0.18 23.09 22.86
N ALA A 12 -0.63 24.35 22.87
CA ALA A 12 -1.37 24.96 21.76
C ALA A 12 -0.50 25.22 20.52
N HIS A 13 0.82 25.37 20.69
CA HIS A 13 1.77 25.66 19.60
C HIS A 13 2.57 24.44 19.12
N LYS A 14 2.08 23.21 19.31
CA LYS A 14 2.70 22.01 18.75
C LYS A 14 2.72 22.10 17.21
N ARG A 15 3.83 22.62 16.68
CA ARG A 15 4.11 22.70 15.24
C ARG A 15 3.95 21.31 14.63
N LYS A 16 2.98 21.17 13.73
CA LYS A 16 2.84 19.94 12.94
C LYS A 16 4.01 19.85 11.97
N LEU A 17 4.77 18.76 12.06
CA LEU A 17 5.85 18.45 11.14
C LEU A 17 5.26 18.09 9.77
N LYS A 18 5.91 18.53 8.70
CA LYS A 18 5.74 17.95 7.36
C LYS A 18 6.34 16.55 7.34
N ARG A 19 5.89 15.67 6.45
CA ARG A 19 6.41 14.29 6.37
C ARG A 19 7.92 14.23 6.17
N SER A 20 8.49 15.15 5.39
CA SER A 20 9.93 15.25 5.14
C SER A 20 10.74 15.69 6.37
N GLU A 21 10.09 16.21 7.41
CA GLU A 21 10.73 16.64 8.67
C GLU A 21 10.65 15.57 9.76
N VAL A 22 9.99 14.43 9.51
CA VAL A 22 9.88 13.33 10.47
C VAL A 22 11.22 12.57 10.51
N PRO A 23 11.84 12.40 11.70
CA PRO A 23 13.06 11.62 11.83
C PRO A 23 12.91 10.18 11.32
N VAL A 24 13.93 9.67 10.62
CA VAL A 24 13.89 8.35 9.97
C VAL A 24 13.64 7.21 10.96
N ASN A 25 14.18 7.28 12.18
CA ASN A 25 13.95 6.29 13.23
C ASN A 25 12.49 6.25 13.74
N LEU A 26 11.67 7.23 13.37
CA LEU A 26 10.22 7.26 13.61
C LEU A 26 9.42 6.99 12.34
N THR A 27 10.09 6.59 11.25
CA THR A 27 9.45 6.14 10.02
C THR A 27 9.52 4.63 9.91
N TRP A 28 8.53 4.05 9.25
CA TRP A 28 8.61 2.65 8.86
C TRP A 28 9.66 2.50 7.76
N ASP A 29 10.51 1.50 7.91
CA ASP A 29 11.42 1.09 6.85
C ASP A 29 10.63 0.29 5.82
N LEU A 30 10.56 0.81 4.60
CA LEU A 30 9.89 0.14 3.48
C LEU A 30 10.88 -0.60 2.59
N THR A 31 12.19 -0.52 2.88
CA THR A 31 13.23 -1.15 2.07
C THR A 31 13.21 -2.68 2.16
N ASP A 32 12.62 -3.21 3.22
CA ASP A 32 12.30 -4.65 3.37
C ASP A 32 11.30 -5.15 2.32
N ILE A 33 10.48 -4.25 1.76
CA ILE A 33 9.45 -4.59 0.76
C ILE A 33 9.90 -4.10 -0.63
N PHE A 34 10.36 -2.85 -0.73
CA PHE A 34 10.84 -2.26 -1.97
C PHE A 34 12.14 -1.48 -1.72
N LYS A 35 13.25 -1.99 -2.24
CA LYS A 35 14.58 -1.35 -2.11
C LYS A 35 14.60 0.06 -2.70
N THR A 36 13.89 0.27 -3.81
CA THR A 36 13.84 1.57 -4.48
C THR A 36 12.42 1.96 -4.84
N LYS A 37 12.21 3.27 -5.04
CA LYS A 37 10.95 3.80 -5.56
C LYS A 37 10.59 3.22 -6.93
N ALA A 38 11.60 2.96 -7.77
CA ALA A 38 11.41 2.39 -9.10
C ALA A 38 10.89 0.95 -9.03
N ASP A 39 11.36 0.15 -8.07
CA ASP A 39 10.87 -1.22 -7.85
C ASP A 39 9.39 -1.21 -7.44
N TYR A 40 9.02 -0.31 -6.54
CA TYR A 40 7.61 -0.08 -6.17
C TYR A 40 6.77 0.33 -7.39
N ASP A 41 7.23 1.31 -8.18
CA ASP A 41 6.47 1.82 -9.34
C ASP A 41 6.25 0.73 -10.39
N LYS A 42 7.24 -0.12 -10.61
CA LYS A 42 7.14 -1.27 -11.50
C LYS A 42 6.08 -2.26 -11.03
N VAL A 43 6.07 -2.63 -9.75
CA VAL A 43 5.06 -3.56 -9.21
C VAL A 43 3.67 -2.93 -9.23
N CYS A 44 3.53 -1.63 -8.97
CA CYS A 44 2.26 -0.92 -9.11
C CYS A 44 1.73 -0.97 -10.56
N GLN A 45 2.60 -0.74 -11.55
CA GLN A 45 2.23 -0.83 -12.96
C GLN A 45 1.81 -2.24 -13.36
N GLN A 46 2.57 -3.26 -12.94
CA GLN A 46 2.26 -4.66 -13.19
C GLN A 46 0.92 -5.06 -12.58
N THR A 47 0.70 -4.71 -11.30
CA THR A 47 -0.57 -4.98 -10.59
C THR A 47 -1.74 -4.30 -11.30
N THR A 48 -1.59 -3.03 -11.71
CA THR A 48 -2.63 -2.29 -12.40
C THR A 48 -2.97 -2.90 -13.76
N ALA A 49 -1.96 -3.36 -14.51
CA ALA A 49 -2.19 -4.06 -15.77
C ALA A 49 -2.95 -5.37 -15.53
N THR A 50 -2.61 -6.11 -14.48
CA THR A 50 -3.26 -7.37 -14.20
C THR A 50 -4.71 -7.23 -13.76
N VAL A 51 -5.06 -6.22 -12.97
CA VAL A 51 -6.46 -5.97 -12.57
C VAL A 51 -7.37 -5.85 -13.80
N LYS A 52 -6.88 -5.33 -14.92
CA LYS A 52 -7.67 -5.25 -16.17
C LYS A 52 -8.06 -6.61 -16.72
N HIS A 53 -7.24 -7.63 -16.50
CA HIS A 53 -7.53 -9.00 -16.93
C HIS A 53 -8.64 -9.69 -16.12
N PHE A 54 -9.14 -9.05 -15.05
CA PHE A 54 -10.31 -9.52 -14.32
C PHE A 54 -11.62 -8.96 -14.87
N ALA A 55 -11.57 -7.96 -15.75
CA ALA A 55 -12.76 -7.44 -16.43
C ALA A 55 -13.51 -8.54 -17.21
N ASP A 56 -12.77 -9.53 -17.71
CA ASP A 56 -13.30 -10.69 -18.44
C ASP A 56 -14.27 -11.55 -17.59
N PHE A 57 -14.16 -11.49 -16.25
CA PHE A 57 -15.04 -12.23 -15.33
C PHE A 57 -16.20 -11.39 -14.78
N LYS A 58 -16.28 -10.10 -15.13
CA LYS A 58 -17.33 -9.21 -14.65
C LYS A 58 -18.70 -9.77 -15.03
N ASP A 59 -19.61 -9.83 -14.06
CA ASP A 59 -20.98 -10.36 -14.20
C ASP A 59 -21.08 -11.86 -14.55
N HIS A 60 -19.96 -12.53 -14.85
CA HIS A 60 -19.87 -13.93 -15.28
C HIS A 60 -19.25 -14.88 -14.23
N LEU A 61 -18.83 -14.35 -13.09
CA LEU A 61 -18.17 -15.15 -12.04
C LEU A 61 -19.08 -16.26 -11.48
N GLY A 62 -20.39 -16.01 -11.41
CA GLY A 62 -21.39 -16.95 -10.91
C GLY A 62 -21.93 -17.93 -11.95
N ASP A 63 -21.57 -17.77 -13.23
CA ASP A 63 -22.13 -18.59 -14.32
C ASP A 63 -21.70 -20.05 -14.22
N SER A 64 -20.52 -20.32 -13.65
CA SER A 64 -20.05 -21.68 -13.39
C SER A 64 -18.98 -21.74 -12.30
N PRO A 65 -18.83 -22.88 -11.59
CA PRO A 65 -17.69 -23.13 -10.71
C PRO A 65 -16.32 -22.99 -11.41
N GLN A 66 -16.25 -23.30 -12.71
CA GLN A 66 -15.04 -23.17 -13.50
C GLN A 66 -14.62 -21.70 -13.68
N ASN A 67 -15.57 -20.79 -13.87
CA ASN A 67 -15.29 -19.35 -13.96
C ASN A 67 -14.71 -18.82 -12.63
N LEU A 68 -15.25 -19.25 -11.50
CA LEU A 68 -14.72 -18.90 -10.18
C LEU A 68 -13.32 -19.46 -9.97
N LEU A 69 -13.07 -20.72 -10.34
CA LEU A 69 -11.75 -21.34 -10.24
C LEU A 69 -10.72 -20.56 -11.07
N LEU A 70 -11.00 -20.32 -12.35
CA LEU A 70 -10.11 -19.59 -13.25
C LEU A 70 -9.81 -18.17 -12.75
N ALA A 71 -10.82 -17.46 -12.24
CA ALA A 71 -10.62 -16.14 -11.65
C ALA A 71 -9.73 -16.22 -10.40
N THR A 72 -9.93 -17.21 -9.53
CA THR A 72 -9.14 -17.38 -8.30
C THR A 72 -7.69 -17.77 -8.60
N GLU A 73 -7.45 -18.68 -9.53
CA GLU A 73 -6.11 -19.07 -9.97
C GLU A 73 -5.36 -17.88 -10.58
N LYS A 74 -6.06 -17.07 -11.39
CA LYS A 74 -5.48 -15.85 -11.96
C LYS A 74 -5.13 -14.83 -10.88
N LEU A 75 -5.88 -14.76 -9.78
CA LEU A 75 -5.60 -13.87 -8.65
C LEU A 75 -4.38 -14.35 -7.85
N VAL A 76 -4.29 -15.65 -7.56
CA VAL A 76 -3.16 -16.23 -6.84
C VAL A 76 -1.85 -16.07 -7.62
N ASN A 77 -1.84 -16.41 -8.91
CA ASN A 77 -0.64 -16.28 -9.74
C ASN A 77 -0.11 -14.83 -9.81
N VAL A 78 -0.98 -13.85 -9.64
CA VAL A 78 -0.62 -12.42 -9.68
C VAL A 78 -0.03 -11.97 -8.35
N ILE A 79 -0.44 -12.61 -7.26
CA ILE A 79 0.13 -12.41 -5.94
C ILE A 79 1.51 -13.09 -5.88
N ASP A 80 1.63 -14.33 -6.36
CA ASP A 80 2.88 -15.11 -6.29
C ASP A 80 4.01 -14.51 -7.14
N VAL A 81 3.73 -14.04 -8.38
CA VAL A 81 4.74 -13.35 -9.22
C VAL A 81 5.32 -12.10 -8.55
N ASN A 82 4.56 -11.48 -7.63
CA ASN A 82 4.96 -10.28 -6.92
C ASN A 82 5.61 -10.56 -5.55
N ILE A 83 5.53 -11.79 -5.03
CA ILE A 83 6.19 -12.19 -3.78
C ILE A 83 7.55 -12.85 -4.06
N ASP A 84 7.65 -13.68 -5.11
CA ASP A 84 8.86 -14.48 -5.42
C ASP A 84 10.02 -13.70 -6.06
N LYS A 85 9.89 -12.38 -6.27
CA LYS A 85 10.95 -11.52 -6.86
C LYS A 85 11.63 -10.57 -5.87
N THR A 86 11.40 -10.76 -4.57
CA THR A 86 12.01 -9.96 -3.49
C THR A 86 13.12 -10.75 -2.82
#